data_AF-A0A9E4SUL4-F1
#
_entry.id   AF-A0A9E4SUL4-F1
#
_cell.length_a   1.000
_cell.length_b   1.000
_cell.length_c   1.000
_cell.angle_alpha   90.00
_cell.angle_beta   90.00
_cell.angle_gamma   90.00
#
_symmetry.space_group_name_H-M   'P 1'
#
loop_
_entity.id
_entity.type
_entity.pdbx_description
1 polymer ?
#
loop_
_entity_poly.entity_id
_entity_poly.type
_entity_poly.pdbx_seq_one_letter_code
_entity_poly.pdbx_strand_id
1 'polypeptide(L)'
;THLFQNSDATLREIARGTDLTERAVYQIVRELEENGFIGKRRVGRRNTYTVNEPAILSFPVYRNLNVAQIAKALGVIMDENRARVTA
;
A
#
# COMPACT_ATOMS: atom_id res chain seq x y z
N THR A 1 2.73 -2.34 4.48
CA THR A 1 3.60 -1.13 4.52
C THR A 1 4.69 -1.10 3.46
N HIS A 2 5.22 -2.24 2.96
CA HIS A 2 6.37 -2.21 2.03
C HIS A 2 6.15 -1.65 0.62
N LEU A 3 4.96 -1.84 0.02
CA LEU A 3 4.66 -1.28 -1.31
C LEU A 3 4.70 0.26 -1.35
N PHE A 4 4.47 0.91 -0.21
CA PHE A 4 4.46 2.38 -0.10
C PHE A 4 5.85 2.99 0.03
N GLN A 5 6.82 2.22 0.52
CA GLN A 5 8.16 2.73 0.80
C GLN A 5 9.15 2.44 -0.33
N ASN A 6 8.90 1.41 -1.14
CA ASN A 6 9.76 1.01 -2.24
C ASN A 6 8.92 0.55 -3.45
N SER A 7 8.59 1.48 -4.34
CA SER A 7 7.85 1.20 -5.57
C SER A 7 8.55 0.20 -6.51
N ASP A 8 9.87 0.04 -6.36
CA ASP A 8 10.70 -0.92 -7.11
C ASP A 8 10.97 -2.22 -6.34
N ALA A 9 10.33 -2.42 -5.18
CA ALA A 9 10.49 -3.62 -4.39
C ALA A 9 10.02 -4.86 -5.17
N THR A 10 10.85 -5.88 -5.16
CA THR A 10 10.51 -7.20 -5.69
C THR A 10 9.47 -7.88 -4.80
N LEU A 11 8.69 -8.82 -5.35
CA LEU A 11 7.74 -9.65 -4.57
C LEU A 11 8.40 -10.32 -3.37
N ARG A 12 9.69 -10.69 -3.51
CA ARG A 12 10.52 -11.27 -2.47
C ARG A 12 10.85 -10.30 -1.34
N GLU A 13 11.12 -9.04 -1.68
CA GLU A 13 11.33 -7.98 -0.67
C GLU A 13 10.05 -7.66 0.08
N ILE A 14 8.93 -7.61 -0.63
CA ILE A 14 7.61 -7.39 -0.02
C ILE A 14 7.29 -8.56 0.94
N ALA A 15 7.45 -9.80 0.49
CA ALA A 15 7.24 -11.01 1.30
C ALA A 15 8.04 -11.00 2.60
N ARG A 16 9.34 -10.69 2.51
CA ARG A 16 10.25 -10.65 3.67
C ARG A 16 9.83 -9.65 4.74
N GLY A 17 9.15 -8.58 4.39
CA GLY A 17 8.79 -7.57 5.38
C GLY A 17 7.29 -7.45 5.67
N THR A 18 6.49 -8.36 5.11
CA THR A 18 5.10 -8.57 5.51
C THR A 18 4.90 -9.90 6.25
N ASP A 19 5.96 -10.70 6.46
CA ASP A 19 5.89 -12.09 6.95
C ASP A 19 4.91 -12.98 6.15
N LEU A 20 4.80 -12.71 4.85
CA LEU A 20 3.98 -13.49 3.93
C LEU A 20 4.86 -14.31 3.00
N THR A 21 4.33 -15.42 2.50
CA THR A 21 5.02 -16.17 1.43
C THR A 21 5.01 -15.37 0.13
N GLU A 22 6.02 -15.56 -0.72
CA GLU A 22 6.07 -14.91 -2.04
C GLU A 22 4.82 -15.21 -2.89
N ARG A 23 4.26 -16.42 -2.75
CA ARG A 23 3.02 -16.83 -3.42
C ARG A 23 1.81 -16.06 -2.89
N ALA A 24 1.70 -15.85 -1.58
CA ALA A 24 0.64 -15.04 -0.99
C ALA A 24 0.73 -13.58 -1.44
N VAL A 25 1.94 -13.00 -1.41
CA VAL A 25 2.17 -11.64 -1.92
C VAL A 25 1.81 -11.54 -3.40
N TYR A 26 2.19 -12.52 -4.22
CA TYR A 26 1.83 -12.55 -5.63
C TYR A 26 0.31 -12.55 -5.84
N GLN A 27 -0.43 -13.37 -5.09
CA GLN A 27 -1.90 -13.40 -5.16
C GLN A 27 -2.51 -12.05 -4.77
N ILE A 28 -2.05 -11.44 -3.67
CA ILE A 28 -2.52 -10.13 -3.20
C ILE A 28 -2.24 -9.05 -4.26
N VAL A 29 -1.01 -8.99 -4.78
CA VAL A 29 -0.64 -8.01 -5.81
C VAL A 29 -1.50 -8.17 -7.06
N ARG A 30 -1.76 -9.41 -7.47
CA ARG A 30 -2.61 -9.69 -8.62
C ARG A 30 -4.06 -9.25 -8.38
N GLU A 31 -4.63 -9.55 -7.21
CA GLU A 31 -5.99 -9.10 -6.85
C GLU A 31 -6.06 -7.57 -6.80
N LEU A 32 -5.05 -6.90 -6.24
CA LEU A 32 -4.99 -5.45 -6.19
C LEU A 32 -4.88 -4.82 -7.60
N GLU A 33 -4.17 -5.47 -8.52
CA GLU A 33 -4.06 -5.06 -9.93
C GLU A 33 -5.40 -5.27 -10.66
N GLU A 34 -6.04 -6.43 -10.49
CA GLU A 34 -7.33 -6.76 -11.11
C GLU A 34 -8.45 -5.81 -10.65
N ASN A 35 -8.43 -5.37 -9.38
CA ASN A 35 -9.37 -4.39 -8.85
C ASN A 35 -8.96 -2.93 -9.13
N GLY A 36 -7.85 -2.70 -9.84
CA GLY A 36 -7.40 -1.36 -10.22
C GLY A 36 -6.85 -0.51 -9.07
N PHE A 37 -6.57 -1.11 -7.92
CA PHE A 37 -5.94 -0.42 -6.77
C PHE A 37 -4.46 -0.15 -6.98
N ILE A 38 -3.79 -0.99 -7.77
CA ILE A 38 -2.41 -0.76 -8.18
C ILE A 38 -2.27 -0.92 -9.69
N GLY A 39 -1.38 -0.13 -10.27
CA GLY A 39 -0.86 -0.30 -11.61
C GLY A 39 0.52 -0.94 -11.56
N LYS A 40 0.81 -1.79 -12.54
CA LYS A 40 2.12 -2.40 -12.72
C LYS A 40 2.73 -1.90 -14.01
N ARG A 41 3.95 -1.34 -13.94
CA ARG A 41 4.72 -0.94 -15.11
C ARG A 41 6.07 -1.65 -15.11
N ARG A 42 6.43 -2.23 -16.24
CA ARG A 42 7.77 -2.81 -16.40
C ARG A 42 8.76 -1.70 -16.73
N VAL A 43 9.77 -1.55 -15.88
CA VAL A 43 10.87 -0.60 -16.05
C VAL A 43 12.16 -1.43 -16.18
N GLY A 44 12.57 -1.68 -17.42
CA GLY A 44 13.70 -2.56 -17.74
C GLY A 44 13.48 -4.01 -17.27
N ARG A 45 14.31 -4.46 -16.32
CA ARG A 45 14.22 -5.82 -15.73
C ARG A 45 13.33 -5.91 -14.49
N ARG A 46 12.83 -4.78 -13.97
CA ARG A 46 12.04 -4.72 -12.73
C ARG A 46 10.60 -4.31 -13.02
N ASN A 47 9.71 -4.68 -12.11
CA ASN A 47 8.36 -4.14 -12.06
C ASN A 47 8.37 -2.98 -11.08
N THR A 48 7.80 -1.87 -11.49
CA THR A 48 7.48 -0.74 -10.62
C THR A 48 5.97 -0.74 -10.41
N TYR A 49 5.55 -0.63 -9.16
CA TYR A 49 4.14 -0.59 -8.78
C TYR A 49 3.73 0.83 -8.44
N THR A 50 2.56 1.25 -8.93
CA THR A 50 1.97 2.56 -8.62
C THR A 50 0.63 2.36 -7.96
N VAL A 51 0.35 3.08 -6.88
CA VAL A 51 -0.95 3.01 -6.20
C VAL A 51 -1.95 3.94 -6.88
N ASN A 52 -3.19 3.47 -7.04
CA ASN A 52 -4.32 4.26 -7.53
C ASN A 52 -5.15 4.73 -6.33
N GLU A 53 -4.74 5.83 -5.71
CA GLU A 53 -5.42 6.40 -4.54
C GLU A 53 -6.91 6.69 -4.78
N PRO A 54 -7.33 7.26 -5.93
CA PRO A 54 -8.75 7.46 -6.22
C PRO A 54 -9.57 6.16 -6.17
N ALA A 55 -9.04 5.06 -6.69
CA ALA A 55 -9.74 3.76 -6.66
C ALA A 55 -9.88 3.22 -5.24
N ILE A 56 -8.83 3.37 -4.41
CA ILE A 56 -8.86 2.96 -3.00
C ILE A 56 -9.90 3.78 -2.23
N LEU A 57 -9.91 5.10 -2.40
CA LEU A 57 -10.82 6.00 -1.68
C LEU A 57 -12.29 5.84 -2.13
N SER A 58 -12.52 5.31 -3.33
CA SER A 58 -13.87 5.05 -3.86
C SER A 58 -14.54 3.80 -3.28
N PHE A 59 -13.79 2.99 -2.52
CA PHE A 59 -14.28 1.72 -1.99
C PHE A 59 -15.44 1.95 -0.99
N PRO A 60 -16.52 1.14 -1.03
CA PRO A 60 -17.73 1.37 -0.23
C PRO A 60 -17.48 1.49 1.28
N VAL A 61 -16.47 0.77 1.78
CA VAL A 61 -16.08 0.80 3.20
C VAL A 61 -15.65 2.20 3.67
N TYR A 62 -15.13 3.03 2.77
CA TYR A 62 -14.65 4.38 3.08
C TYR A 62 -15.70 5.47 2.85
N ARG A 63 -16.83 5.16 2.17
CA ARG A 63 -17.90 6.15 1.90
C ARG A 63 -18.60 6.67 3.15
N ASN A 64 -18.59 5.88 4.22
CA ASN A 64 -19.27 6.23 5.47
C ASN A 64 -18.32 6.83 6.52
N LEU A 65 -17.08 7.14 6.15
CA LEU A 65 -16.15 7.80 7.06
C LEU A 65 -16.56 9.27 7.24
N ASN A 66 -16.80 9.65 8.49
CA ASN A 66 -17.02 11.04 8.83
C ASN A 66 -15.67 11.80 8.97
N VAL A 67 -15.70 13.12 8.84
CA VAL A 67 -14.49 13.96 8.90
C VAL A 67 -13.73 13.78 10.22
N ALA A 68 -14.42 13.55 11.34
CA ALA A 68 -13.79 13.31 12.63
C ALA A 68 -13.01 11.97 12.68
N GLN A 69 -13.51 10.92 12.01
CA GLN A 69 -12.82 9.64 11.88
C GLN A 69 -11.57 9.76 11.01
N ILE A 70 -11.65 10.53 9.92
CA ILE A 70 -10.49 10.83 9.06
C ILE A 70 -9.45 11.65 9.85
N ALA A 71 -9.86 12.71 10.54
CA ALA A 71 -8.97 13.54 11.35
C ALA A 71 -8.29 12.73 12.46
N LYS A 72 -9.03 11.83 13.12
CA LYS A 72 -8.48 10.92 14.13
C LYS A 72 -7.44 9.97 13.53
N ALA A 73 -7.74 9.35 12.40
CA ALA A 73 -6.81 8.45 11.72
C ALA A 73 -5.52 9.19 11.28
N LEU A 74 -5.66 10.41 10.75
CA LEU A 74 -4.52 11.25 10.38
C LEU A 74 -3.67 11.65 11.59
N GLY A 75 -4.29 11.96 12.73
CA GLY A 75 -3.59 12.24 13.98
C GLY A 75 -2.70 11.06 14.42
N VAL A 76 -3.25 9.85 14.41
CA VAL A 76 -2.49 8.62 14.75
C VAL A 76 -1.31 8.41 13.79
N ILE A 77 -1.53 8.53 12.49
CA ILE A 77 -0.46 8.34 11.48
C ILE A 77 0.64 9.40 11.63
N MET A 78 0.27 10.65 11.91
CA MET A 78 1.24 11.74 12.11
C MET A 78 2.09 11.53 13.37
N ASP A 79 1.48 11.05 14.45
CA ASP A 79 2.19 10.74 15.69
C ASP A 79 3.17 9.56 15.50
N GLU A 80 2.73 8.50 14.81
CA GLU A 80 3.60 7.37 14.46
C GLU A 80 4.78 7.78 13.57
N ASN A 81 4.56 8.68 12.60
CA ASN A 81 5.63 9.18 11.74
C ASN A 81 6.64 10.02 12.53
N ARG A 82 6.17 10.85 13.46
CA ARG A 82 7.05 11.64 14.33
C ARG A 82 7.93 10.76 15.21
N ALA A 83 7.38 9.65 15.73
CA ALA A 83 8.13 8.68 16.52
C ALA A 83 9.21 7.93 15.71
N ARG A 84 8.97 7.66 14.42
CA ARG A 84 9.97 7.01 13.54
C ARG A 84 11.11 7.93 13.11
N VAL A 85 10.90 9.24 13.05
CA VAL A 85 11.93 10.23 12.66
C VAL A 85 12.89 10.54 13.83
N THR A 86 12.48 10.25 15.06
CA THR A 86 13.26 10.51 16.28
C THR A 86 14.03 9.28 16.81
N ALA A 87 13.87 8.12 16.17
CA ALA A 87 14.56 6.86 16.48
C ALA A 87 15.59 6.52 15.38
#